data_AF-A0A3B8M2E5-F1
#
_entry.id   AF-A0A3B8M2E5-F1
#
_cell.length_a   1.000
_cell.length_b   1.000
_cell.length_c   1.000
_cell.angle_alpha   90.00
_cell.angle_beta   90.00
_cell.angle_gamma   90.00
#
_symmetry.space_group_name_H-M   'P 1'
#
loop_
_entity.id
_entity.type
_entity.pdbx_description
1 polymer ?
#
loop_
_entity_poly.entity_id
_entity_poly.type
_entity_poly.pdbx_seq_one_letter_code
_entity_poly.pdbx_strand_id
1 'polypeptide(L)' 'MTWIEGRFEENVIVSSLEQAMNWAKESSIWPMTFGLACCAIEMMATGASRYDLDR' A
#
# COMPACT_ATOMS: atom_id res chain seq x y z
N MET A 1 8.83 7.66 -8.55
CA MET A 1 9.05 7.11 -9.91
C MET A 1 9.09 8.29 -10.87
N THR A 2 10.17 9.07 -10.88
CA THR A 2 10.26 10.37 -11.57
C THR A 2 10.64 10.29 -13.06
N TRP A 3 10.79 9.09 -13.62
CA TRP A 3 11.27 8.87 -14.99
C TRP A 3 10.17 8.65 -16.06
N ILE A 4 8.90 8.62 -15.64
CA ILE A 4 7.74 8.39 -16.54
C ILE A 4 6.89 9.67 -16.74
N GLU A 5 6.87 10.56 -15.74
CA GLU A 5 6.00 11.76 -15.65
C GLU A 5 6.07 12.78 -16.81
N GLY A 6 7.06 12.67 -17.71
CA GLY A 6 7.30 13.68 -18.75
C GLY A 6 7.32 13.17 -20.19
N ARG A 7 6.98 11.89 -20.43
CA ARG A 7 7.21 11.26 -21.75
C ARG A 7 5.95 10.94 -22.56
N PHE A 8 4.77 10.99 -21.96
CA PHE A 8 3.54 10.58 -22.63
C PHE A 8 2.39 11.53 -22.27
N GLU A 9 1.86 12.25 -23.26
CA GLU A 9 0.61 13.01 -23.13
C GLU A 9 -0.53 12.06 -22.75
N GLU A 10 -1.46 12.55 -21.91
CA GLU A 10 -2.54 11.81 -21.21
C GLU A 10 -3.39 10.92 -22.12
N ASN A 11 -2.86 9.74 -22.45
CA ASN A 11 -3.59 8.70 -23.15
C ASN A 11 -4.29 7.81 -22.12
N VAL A 12 -5.52 7.38 -22.39
CA VAL A 12 -6.33 6.47 -21.53
C VAL A 12 -5.56 5.20 -21.11
N ILE A 13 -4.58 4.80 -21.92
CA ILE A 13 -3.70 3.67 -21.66
C ILE A 13 -2.74 3.97 -20.50
N VAL A 14 -2.18 5.18 -20.42
CA VAL A 14 -1.26 5.58 -19.36
C VAL A 14 -2.00 5.69 -18.03
N SER A 15 -3.19 6.29 -18.01
CA SER A 15 -3.99 6.38 -16.78
C SER A 15 -4.42 5.01 -16.25
N SER A 16 -4.71 4.05 -17.14
CA SER A 16 -4.98 2.66 -16.75
C SER A 16 -3.75 1.99 -16.13
N LEU A 17 -2.56 2.31 -16.65
CA LEU A 17 -1.29 1.75 -16.18
C LEU A 17 -0.88 2.35 -14.83
N GLU A 18 -1.10 3.65 -14.63
CA GLU A 18 -0.93 4.31 -13.34
C GLU A 18 -1.90 3.77 -12.28
N GLN A 19 -3.16 3.53 -12.65
CA GLN A 19 -4.13 2.89 -11.77
C GLN A 19 -3.68 1.48 -11.36
N ALA A 20 -3.20 0.67 -12.31
CA ALA A 20 -2.67 -0.66 -12.01
C ALA A 20 -1.43 -0.61 -11.09
N MET A 21 -0.52 0.35 -11.33
CA MET A 21 0.67 0.53 -10.48
C MET A 21 0.33 1.01 -9.07
N ASN A 22 -0.67 1.87 -8.92
CA ASN A 22 -1.11 2.34 -7.60
C ASN A 22 -1.85 1.22 -6.85
N TRP A 23 -2.70 0.47 -7.54
CA TRP A 23 -3.35 -0.72 -6.98
C TRP A 23 -2.32 -1.76 -6.50
N ALA A 24 -1.26 -1.99 -7.26
CA ALA A 24 -0.20 -2.92 -6.87
C ALA A 24 0.54 -2.50 -5.58
N LYS A 25 0.73 -1.19 -5.36
CA LYS A 25 1.37 -0.69 -4.13
C LYS A 25 0.43 -0.73 -2.93
N GLU A 26 -0.83 -0.42 -3.13
CA GLU A 26 -1.84 -0.43 -2.07
C GLU A 26 -2.13 -1.86 -1.59
N SER A 27 -2.19 -2.82 -2.51
CA SER A 27 -2.45 -4.23 -2.21
C SER A 27 -1.29 -5.00 -1.57
N SER A 28 -0.08 -4.42 -1.50
CA SER A 28 1.11 -5.10 -0.99
C SER A 28 1.89 -4.29 0.04
N ILE A 29 1.17 -3.59 0.91
CA ILE A 29 1.79 -2.78 1.95
C ILE A 29 2.41 -3.69 3.02
N TRP A 30 3.70 -3.50 3.32
CA TRP A 30 4.40 -4.21 4.39
C TRP A 30 4.52 -3.28 5.60
N PRO A 31 3.57 -3.36 6.56
CA PRO A 31 3.58 -2.48 7.72
C PRO A 31 4.72 -2.82 8.67
N MET A 32 5.53 -1.82 9.00
CA MET A 32 6.54 -1.94 10.05
C MET A 32 5.93 -1.44 11.37
N THR A 33 5.47 -2.37 12.21
CA THR A 33 4.82 -2.03 13.49
C THR A 33 5.86 -1.57 14.51
N PHE A 34 5.79 -0.31 14.96
CA PHE A 34 6.63 0.22 16.03
C PHE A 34 5.79 0.50 17.27
N GLY A 35 5.85 -0.43 18.23
CA GLY A 35 5.03 -0.39 19.44
C GLY A 35 5.71 0.33 20.59
N LEU A 36 5.23 1.53 20.96
CA LEU A 36 5.81 2.34 22.05
C LEU A 36 4.98 2.37 23.34
N ALA A 37 3.66 2.12 23.24
CA ALA A 37 2.72 2.23 24.36
C ALA A 37 1.57 1.21 24.20
N CYS A 38 0.43 1.44 24.85
CA CYS A 38 -0.75 0.57 24.74
C CYS A 38 -1.26 0.40 23.30
N CYS A 39 -1.06 1.34 22.38
CA CYS A 39 -1.44 1.14 20.97
C CYS A 39 -0.70 -0.04 20.32
N ALA A 40 0.44 -0.47 20.88
CA ALA A 40 1.17 -1.64 20.41
C ALA A 40 0.38 -2.93 20.60
N ILE A 41 -0.34 -3.09 21.72
CA ILE A 41 -1.11 -4.32 21.99
C ILE A 41 -2.32 -4.44 21.05
N GLU A 42 -2.91 -3.32 20.68
CA GLU A 42 -3.98 -3.27 19.69
C GLU A 42 -3.44 -3.62 18.30
N MET A 43 -2.31 -3.04 17.89
CA MET A 43 -1.66 -3.36 16.61
C MET A 43 -1.23 -4.83 16.49
N MET A 44 -0.76 -5.46 17.58
CA MET A 44 -0.42 -6.89 17.61
C MET A 44 -1.67 -7.77 17.51
N ALA A 45 -2.77 -7.38 18.15
CA ALA A 45 -4.04 -8.10 18.05
C ALA A 45 -4.65 -8.01 16.65
N THR A 46 -4.45 -6.88 15.96
CA THR A 46 -4.86 -6.69 14.55
C THR A 46 -3.95 -7.40 13.53
N GLY A 47 -2.83 -7.97 13.96
CA GLY A 47 -1.98 -8.82 13.12
C GLY A 47 -2.06 -10.32 13.48
N ALA A 48 -2.94 -10.69 14.43
CA ALA A 48 -3.11 -12.06 14.89
C ALA A 48 -4.27 -12.75 14.15
N SER A 49 -4.43 -14.06 14.31
CA SER A 49 -5.43 -14.86 13.56
C SER A 49 -6.89 -14.41 13.66
N ARG A 50 -7.22 -13.55 14.62
CA ARG A 50 -8.58 -12.98 14.80
C ARG A 50 -8.87 -11.84 13.83
N TYR A 51 -7.86 -11.03 13.55
CA TYR A 51 -7.92 -9.86 12.69
C TYR A 51 -6.64 -9.90 11.88
N ASP A 52 -6.75 -10.32 10.61
CA ASP A 52 -5.61 -10.48 9.72
C ASP A 52 -5.46 -9.23 8.86
N LEU A 53 -4.30 -8.59 8.94
CA LEU A 53 -3.95 -7.41 8.15
C LEU A 53 -3.57 -7.78 6.71
N ASP A 54 -3.27 -9.05 6.43
CA ASP A 54 -2.89 -9.56 5.10
C ASP A 54 -4.10 -10.03 4.27
N ARG A 55 -5.28 -9.48 4.56
CA ARG A 55 -6.54 -9.75 3.84
C ARG A 55 -6.84 -8.66 2.81
#